data_AF-A0A951M533-F1
#
_entry.id   AF-A0A951M533-F1
#
_cell.length_a   1.000
_cell.length_b   1.000
_cell.length_c   1.000
_cell.angle_alpha   90.00
_cell.angle_beta   90.00
_cell.angle_gamma   90.00
#
_symmetry.space_group_name_H-M   'P 1'
#
loop_
_entity.id
_entity.type
_entity.pdbx_description
1 polymer ?
#
loop_
_entity_poly.entity_id
_entity_poly.type
_entity_poly.pdbx_seq_one_letter_code
_entity_poly.pdbx_strand_id
1 'polypeptide(L)'
;MADTVQQIAFKLTADDALPVEASLAYVTRLISEPSSLLIVATALAWLLIYTSLLRIAPVGPLFAAAHGYIVTVILASALIFGETISGFEIIGSILIVSGIVILALTEGGTPSKNMGT
;
A
#
# COMPACT_ATOMS: atom_id res chain seq x y z
N MET A 1 -5.39 -2.41 2.00
CA MET A 1 -5.38 -3.88 1.81
C MET A 1 -4.97 -4.27 0.40
N ALA A 2 -5.52 -3.64 -0.65
CA ALA A 2 -5.06 -3.86 -2.03
C ALA A 2 -3.55 -3.58 -2.19
N ASP A 3 -3.04 -2.50 -1.59
CA ASP A 3 -1.61 -2.17 -1.60
C ASP A 3 -0.74 -3.24 -0.92
N THR A 4 -1.25 -3.90 0.12
CA THR A 4 -0.51 -4.98 0.78
C THR A 4 -0.33 -6.17 -0.14
N VAL A 5 -1.40 -6.58 -0.83
CA VAL A 5 -1.32 -7.65 -1.83
C VAL A 5 -0.35 -7.25 -2.95
N GLN A 6 -0.40 -6.00 -3.41
CA GLN A 6 0.50 -5.47 -4.42
C GLN A 6 1.98 -5.54 -3.98
N GLN A 7 2.29 -5.14 -2.75
CA GLN A 7 3.66 -5.16 -2.22
C GLN A 7 4.19 -6.57 -2.00
N ILE A 8 3.35 -7.49 -1.55
CA ILE A 8 3.70 -8.92 -1.46
C ILE A 8 3.96 -9.49 -2.87
N ALA A 9 3.13 -9.14 -3.85
CA ALA A 9 3.31 -9.55 -5.24
C ALA A 9 4.62 -9.00 -5.82
N PHE A 10 4.96 -7.73 -5.57
CA PHE A 10 6.26 -7.15 -5.93
C PHE A 10 7.44 -7.95 -5.40
N LYS A 11 7.39 -8.35 -4.13
CA LYS A 11 8.46 -9.14 -3.53
C LYS A 11 8.60 -10.49 -4.22
N LEU A 12 7.50 -11.21 -4.43
CA LEU A 12 7.48 -12.49 -5.13
C LEU A 12 8.04 -12.36 -6.55
N THR A 13 7.53 -11.41 -7.33
CA THR A 13 8.01 -11.15 -8.70
C THR A 13 9.51 -10.85 -8.73
N ALA A 14 10.01 -10.05 -7.78
CA ALA A 14 11.42 -9.67 -7.74
C ALA A 14 12.33 -10.86 -7.41
N ASP A 15 11.92 -11.71 -6.47
CA ASP A 15 12.66 -12.92 -6.08
C ASP A 15 12.66 -13.96 -7.22
N ASP A 16 11.52 -14.14 -7.90
CA ASP A 16 11.38 -15.09 -9.02
C ASP A 16 12.13 -14.63 -10.27
N ALA A 17 12.27 -13.31 -10.49
CA ALA A 17 12.94 -12.75 -11.65
C ALA A 17 14.49 -12.65 -11.54
N LEU A 18 15.08 -13.17 -10.46
CA LEU A 18 16.54 -13.15 -10.26
C LEU A 18 17.31 -13.88 -11.39
N PRO A 19 18.56 -13.48 -11.71
CA PRO A 19 19.30 -12.35 -11.15
C PRO A 19 18.87 -10.99 -11.74
N VAL A 20 19.05 -9.93 -10.93
CA VAL A 20 18.81 -8.53 -11.31
C VAL A 20 19.87 -8.06 -12.29
N GLU A 21 19.44 -7.59 -13.45
CA GLU A 21 20.31 -7.10 -14.51
C GLU A 21 19.69 -5.90 -15.23
N ALA A 22 20.51 -4.95 -15.69
CA ALA A 22 20.06 -3.87 -16.56
C ALA A 22 19.92 -4.35 -18.02
N SER A 23 19.12 -5.40 -18.24
CA SER A 23 18.94 -6.07 -19.52
C SER A 23 17.47 -6.18 -19.90
N LEU A 24 17.18 -6.19 -21.20
CA LEU A 24 15.82 -6.44 -21.67
C LEU A 24 15.35 -7.84 -21.24
N ALA A 25 16.27 -8.80 -21.13
CA ALA A 25 16.00 -10.15 -20.64
C ALA A 25 15.50 -10.17 -19.19
N TYR A 26 16.00 -9.28 -18.33
CA TYR A 26 15.48 -9.11 -16.97
C TYR A 26 14.08 -8.52 -16.96
N VAL A 27 13.84 -7.48 -17.77
CA VAL A 27 12.49 -6.87 -17.90
C VAL A 27 11.47 -7.90 -18.39
N THR A 28 11.82 -8.69 -19.40
CA THR A 28 10.92 -9.75 -19.91
C THR A 28 10.61 -10.80 -18.85
N ARG A 29 11.57 -11.16 -17.99
CA ARG A 29 11.32 -12.10 -16.88
C ARG A 29 10.33 -11.51 -15.88
N LEU A 30 10.58 -10.28 -15.41
CA LEU A 30 9.69 -9.53 -14.53
C LEU A 30 8.24 -9.55 -15.01
N ILE A 31 7.98 -9.16 -16.26
CA ILE A 31 6.61 -9.09 -16.77
C ILE A 31 5.99 -10.46 -17.09
N SER A 32 6.80 -11.52 -17.18
CA SER A 32 6.33 -12.88 -17.45
C SER A 32 5.91 -13.63 -16.18
N GLU A 33 6.30 -13.14 -15.01
CA GLU A 33 5.92 -13.77 -13.75
C GLU A 33 4.41 -13.67 -13.50
N PRO A 34 3.73 -14.75 -13.07
CA PRO A 34 2.29 -14.71 -12.79
C PRO A 34 1.89 -13.65 -11.76
N SER A 35 2.75 -13.38 -10.79
CA SER A 35 2.57 -12.37 -9.75
C SER A 35 2.56 -10.93 -10.30
N SER A 36 3.15 -10.68 -11.48
CA SER A 36 3.08 -9.39 -12.16
C SER A 36 1.68 -8.99 -12.59
N LEU A 37 0.83 -9.97 -12.93
CA LEU A 37 -0.58 -9.70 -13.19
C LEU A 37 -1.30 -9.20 -11.92
N LEU A 38 -0.94 -9.76 -10.77
CA LEU A 38 -1.51 -9.35 -9.49
C LEU A 38 -1.12 -7.92 -9.13
N ILE A 39 0.12 -7.51 -9.41
CA ILE A 39 0.58 -6.13 -9.25
C ILE A 39 -0.30 -5.17 -10.07
N VAL A 40 -0.49 -5.46 -11.35
CA VAL A 40 -1.27 -4.59 -12.25
C VAL A 40 -2.75 -4.57 -11.85
N ALA A 41 -3.34 -5.73 -11.55
CA ALA A 41 -4.74 -5.84 -11.17
C ALA A 41 -5.04 -5.10 -9.87
N THR A 42 -4.17 -5.22 -8.87
CA THR A 42 -4.33 -4.53 -7.59
C THR A 42 -4.13 -3.03 -7.72
N ALA A 43 -3.16 -2.57 -8.52
CA ALA A 43 -2.95 -1.15 -8.80
C ALA A 43 -4.18 -0.50 -9.45
N LEU A 44 -4.77 -1.17 -10.46
CA LEU A 44 -5.98 -0.68 -11.13
C LEU A 44 -7.19 -0.66 -10.17
N ALA A 45 -7.40 -1.73 -9.42
CA ALA A 45 -8.49 -1.79 -8.44
C ALA A 45 -8.34 -0.70 -7.37
N TRP A 46 -7.13 -0.50 -6.85
CA TRP A 46 -6.84 0.52 -5.86
C TRP A 46 -7.05 1.93 -6.40
N LEU A 47 -6.62 2.22 -7.64
CA LEU A 47 -6.83 3.51 -8.28
C LEU A 47 -8.34 3.86 -8.36
N LEU A 48 -9.17 2.90 -8.74
CA LEU A 48 -10.63 3.09 -8.82
C LEU A 48 -11.25 3.28 -7.43
N ILE A 49 -10.82 2.50 -6.45
CA ILE A 49 -11.29 2.63 -5.06
C ILE A 49 -10.89 3.98 -4.48
N TYR A 50 -9.62 4.38 -4.63
CA TYR A 50 -9.08 5.61 -4.06
C TYR A 50 -9.77 6.84 -4.65
N THR A 51 -9.92 6.90 -5.98
CA THR A 51 -10.66 7.97 -6.66
C THR A 51 -12.14 8.01 -6.27
N SER A 52 -12.74 6.87 -5.92
CA SER A 52 -14.11 6.82 -5.39
C SER A 52 -14.18 7.30 -3.94
N LEU A 53 -13.23 6.91 -3.09
CA LEU A 53 -13.16 7.33 -1.69
C LEU A 53 -12.92 8.84 -1.55
N LEU A 54 -12.12 9.43 -2.44
CA LEU A 54 -11.89 10.88 -2.49
C LEU A 54 -13.17 11.70 -2.71
N ARG A 55 -14.24 11.08 -3.23
CA ARG A 55 -15.54 11.75 -3.42
C ARG A 55 -16.35 11.83 -2.13
N ILE A 56 -16.07 10.98 -1.15
CA ILE A 56 -16.91 10.81 0.05
C ILE A 56 -16.18 11.07 1.37
N ALA A 57 -14.86 11.19 1.36
CA ALA A 57 -14.04 11.41 2.54
C ALA A 57 -13.09 12.61 2.35
N PRO A 58 -12.75 13.34 3.43
CA PRO A 58 -11.74 14.40 3.37
C PRO A 58 -10.38 13.83 2.96
N VAL A 59 -9.64 14.59 2.16
CA VAL A 59 -8.36 14.14 1.57
C VAL A 59 -7.33 13.81 2.65
N GLY A 60 -7.27 14.56 3.77
CA GLY A 60 -6.30 14.35 4.85
C GLY A 60 -6.37 12.96 5.49
N PRO A 61 -7.48 12.58 6.14
CA PRO A 61 -7.67 11.26 6.75
C PRO A 61 -7.61 10.13 5.75
N LEU A 62 -8.15 10.32 4.55
CA LEU A 62 -8.13 9.30 3.51
C LEU A 62 -6.70 9.03 3.03
N PHE A 63 -5.91 10.08 2.80
CA PHE A 63 -4.51 9.96 2.42
C PHE A 63 -3.70 9.27 3.52
N ALA A 64 -3.90 9.63 4.79
CA ALA A 64 -3.23 8.98 5.91
C ALA A 64 -3.61 7.49 6.02
N ALA A 65 -4.91 7.18 5.96
CA ALA A 65 -5.39 5.80 6.01
C ALA A 65 -4.89 4.97 4.82
N ALA A 66 -4.80 5.57 3.63
CA ALA A 66 -4.22 4.92 2.45
C ALA A 66 -2.78 4.47 2.71
N HIS A 67 -1.95 5.29 3.37
CA HIS A 67 -0.57 4.93 3.72
C HIS A 67 -0.43 3.97 4.90
N GLY A 68 -1.53 3.69 5.61
CA GLY A 68 -1.56 2.68 6.67
C GLY A 68 -1.20 1.27 6.19
N TYR A 69 -1.20 1.03 4.87
CA TYR A 69 -0.79 -0.26 4.30
C TYR A 69 0.63 -0.67 4.69
N ILE A 70 1.52 0.27 5.04
CA ILE A 70 2.90 -0.02 5.46
C ILE A 70 2.89 -0.98 6.65
N VAL A 71 1.99 -0.76 7.62
CA VAL A 71 1.86 -1.61 8.81
C VAL A 71 1.36 -3.00 8.43
N THR A 72 0.37 -3.07 7.53
CA THR A 72 -0.17 -4.36 7.10
C THR A 72 0.80 -5.14 6.21
N VAL A 73 1.68 -4.46 5.47
CA VAL A 73 2.78 -5.10 4.72
C VAL A 73 3.83 -5.69 5.65
N ILE A 74 4.25 -4.98 6.69
CA ILE A 74 5.21 -5.51 7.67
C ILE A 74 4.64 -6.77 8.33
N LEU A 75 3.39 -6.72 8.76
CA LEU A 75 2.71 -7.89 9.35
C LEU A 75 2.55 -9.04 8.35
N ALA A 76 2.07 -8.75 7.13
CA ALA A 76 1.92 -9.77 6.10
C ALA A 76 3.25 -10.40 5.74
N SER A 77 4.33 -9.62 5.69
CA SER A 77 5.65 -10.13 5.33
C SER A 77 6.22 -11.03 6.43
N ALA A 78 6.03 -10.68 7.69
CA ALA A 78 6.40 -11.53 8.82
C ALA A 78 5.62 -12.87 8.81
N LEU A 79 4.33 -12.84 8.46
CA LEU A 79 3.48 -14.03 8.44
C LEU A 79 3.73 -14.93 7.22
N ILE A 80 3.94 -14.35 6.04
CA ILE A 80 4.06 -15.08 4.77
C ILE A 80 5.51 -15.55 4.54
N PHE A 81 6.49 -14.69 4.85
CA PHE A 81 7.90 -14.95 4.57
C PHE A 81 8.72 -15.28 5.82
N GLY A 82 8.12 -15.25 7.01
CA GLY A 82 8.82 -15.53 8.27
C GLY A 82 9.83 -14.46 8.65
N GLU A 83 9.67 -13.23 8.15
CA GLU A 83 10.60 -12.13 8.42
C GLU A 83 10.51 -11.63 9.87
N THR A 84 11.67 -11.32 10.44
CA THR A 84 11.75 -10.76 11.79
C THR A 84 11.40 -9.28 11.76
N ILE A 85 10.39 -8.89 12.53
CA ILE A 85 10.04 -7.47 12.71
C ILE A 85 11.01 -6.84 13.72
N SER A 86 11.73 -5.82 13.31
CA SER A 86 12.63 -5.05 14.16
C SER A 86 11.86 -4.16 15.14
N GLY A 87 12.51 -3.81 16.26
CA GLY A 87 11.94 -2.87 17.22
C GLY A 87 11.63 -1.50 16.62
N PHE A 88 12.43 -1.04 15.64
CA PHE A 88 12.18 0.22 14.93
C PHE A 88 10.95 0.16 14.03
N GLU A 89 10.69 -0.96 13.37
CA GLU A 89 9.48 -1.15 12.56
C GLU A 89 8.22 -1.18 13.43
N ILE A 90 8.30 -1.74 14.64
CA ILE A 90 7.21 -1.68 15.61
C ILE A 90 6.93 -0.24 16.02
N ILE A 91 7.96 0.52 16.39
CA ILE A 91 7.83 1.93 16.78
C ILE A 91 7.24 2.75 15.61
N GLY A 92 7.79 2.58 14.41
CA GLY A 92 7.29 3.25 13.21
C GLY A 92 5.81 2.92 12.93
N SER A 93 5.43 1.65 13.07
CA SER A 93 4.05 1.20 12.88
C SER A 93 3.09 1.86 13.87
N ILE A 94 3.49 1.94 15.15
CA ILE A 94 2.70 2.61 16.20
C ILE A 94 2.53 4.10 15.88
N LEU A 95 3.59 4.78 15.42
CA LEU A 95 3.54 6.19 15.06
C LEU A 95 2.62 6.44 13.85
N ILE A 96 2.67 5.59 12.82
CA ILE A 96 1.78 5.68 11.64
C ILE A 96 0.32 5.54 12.08
N VAL A 97 -0.02 4.49 12.83
CA VAL A 97 -1.39 4.25 13.32
C VAL A 97 -1.86 5.43 14.16
N SER A 98 -1.02 5.94 15.06
CA SER A 98 -1.33 7.09 15.91
C SER A 98 -1.64 8.33 15.07
N GLY A 99 -0.83 8.61 14.04
CA GLY A 99 -1.05 9.73 13.12
C GLY A 99 -2.37 9.62 12.36
N ILE A 100 -2.70 8.42 11.87
CA ILE A 100 -3.99 8.16 11.19
C ILE A 100 -5.16 8.40 12.14
N VAL A 101 -5.09 7.91 13.37
CA VAL A 101 -6.14 8.09 14.40
C VAL A 101 -6.32 9.57 14.72
N ILE A 102 -5.24 10.32 14.93
CA ILE A 102 -5.31 11.75 15.21
C ILE A 102 -6.02 12.49 14.07
N LEU A 103 -5.60 12.26 12.82
CA LEU A 103 -6.20 12.92 11.64
C LEU A 103 -7.67 12.56 11.47
N ALA A 104 -8.03 11.29 11.67
CA ALA A 104 -9.41 10.84 11.59
C ALA A 104 -10.29 11.54 12.64
N LEU A 105 -9.79 11.75 13.86
CA LEU A 105 -10.51 12.45 14.92
C LEU A 105 -10.63 13.95 14.68
N THR A 106 -9.61 14.59 14.11
CA THR A 106 -9.61 16.05 13.90
C THR A 106 -10.39 16.47 12.66
N GLU A 107 -10.38 15.68 11.59
CA GLU A 107 -11.00 16.04 10.31
C GLU A 107 -12.29 15.26 10.01
N GLY A 108 -12.51 14.09 10.63
CA GLY A 108 -13.70 13.25 10.41
C GLY A 108 -15.03 13.87 10.90
N GLY A 109 -14.99 14.96 11.66
CA GLY A 109 -16.17 15.68 12.15
C GLY A 109 -16.59 16.90 11.33
N THR A 110 -15.86 17.26 10.26
CA THR A 110 -16.17 18.47 9.48
C THR A 110 -16.99 18.12 8.23
N PRO A 111 -18.26 18.55 8.12
CA PRO A 111 -19.03 18.38 6.88
C PRO A 111 -18.30 19.07 5.73
N SER A 112 -18.24 18.41 4.57
CA SER A 112 -17.65 18.94 3.33
C SER A 112 -18.11 20.39 3.11
N LYS A 113 -17.16 21.32 3.23
CA LYS A 113 -17.38 22.75 2.98
C LYS A 113 -17.72 22.90 1.50
N ASN A 114 -19.01 23.08 1.22
CA ASN A 114 -19.65 23.50 -0.04
C ASN A 114 -18.69 23.74 -1.21
N MET A 115 -18.67 22.80 -2.16
CA MET A 115 -18.16 23.05 -3.52
C MET A 115 -19.18 23.95 -4.23
N GLY A 116 -19.05 25.26 -4.02
CA GLY A 116 -19.84 26.29 -4.67
C GLY A 116 -18.94 27.29 -5.36
N THR A 117 -18.69 27.05 -6.64
CA THR A 117 -18.53 28.06 -7.70
C THR A 117 -19.04 27.45 -8.99
#